data_AF-G3IU34-F1
#
_entry.id   AF-G3IU34-F1
#
_cell.length_a   1.000
_cell.length_b   1.000
_cell.length_c   1.000
_cell.angle_alpha   90.00
_cell.angle_beta   90.00
_cell.angle_gamma   90.00
#
_symmetry.space_group_name_H-M   'P 1'
#
loop_
_entity.id
_entity.type
_entity.pdbx_description
1 polymer ?
#
loop_
_entity_poly.entity_id
_entity_poly.type
_entity_poly.pdbx_seq_one_letter_code
_entity_poly.pdbx_strand_id
1 'polypeptide(L)'
;MDQEKQKVKIYSAEFRESSVKLAIGSDKPITQTARDLGVNANTLHTWINKYSQPKEYSKTVRTDEHLYEELKRLKKENARLIEERDLLKKAAAYFAKEQRSTAWMQEVEQRRSSCREVRLGQTT
;
A
#
# COMPACT_ATOMS: atom_id res chain seq x y z
N MET A 1 54.08 -9.42 12.50
CA MET A 1 53.29 -9.47 11.25
C MET A 1 52.76 -8.07 11.00
N ASP A 2 53.54 -7.29 10.26
CA ASP A 2 53.34 -5.85 10.06
C ASP A 2 52.10 -5.59 9.21
N GLN A 3 51.03 -5.15 9.86
CA GLN A 3 49.84 -4.64 9.18
C GLN A 3 50.16 -3.23 8.72
N GLU A 4 50.72 -3.11 7.53
CA GLU A 4 50.98 -1.84 6.86
C GLU A 4 49.66 -1.08 6.66
N LYS A 5 49.54 0.05 7.36
CA LYS A 5 48.34 0.88 7.44
C LYS A 5 47.94 1.32 6.02
N GLN A 6 46.89 0.73 5.46
CA GLN A 6 46.45 1.03 4.09
C GLN A 6 46.09 2.51 3.96
N LYS A 7 46.85 3.21 3.10
CA LYS A 7 46.50 4.57 2.64
C LYS A 7 45.09 4.55 2.07
N VAL A 8 44.28 5.55 2.43
CA VAL A 8 42.90 5.69 1.93
C VAL A 8 42.96 5.93 0.41
N LYS A 9 42.79 4.85 -0.36
CA LYS A 9 42.67 4.93 -1.82
C LYS A 9 41.30 5.52 -2.16
N ILE A 10 41.30 6.68 -2.81
CA ILE A 10 40.08 7.33 -3.28
C ILE A 10 39.71 6.69 -4.63
N TYR A 11 38.68 5.87 -4.64
CA TYR A 11 38.14 5.26 -5.86
C TYR A 11 37.02 6.12 -6.44
N SER A 12 37.00 6.30 -7.77
CA SER A 12 35.92 7.00 -8.48
C SER A 12 34.58 6.27 -8.34
N ALA A 13 33.47 7.00 -8.49
CA ALA A 13 32.13 6.42 -8.36
C ALA A 13 31.88 5.35 -9.44
N GLU A 14 32.31 5.61 -10.67
CA GLU A 14 32.18 4.68 -11.81
C GLU A 14 32.96 3.37 -11.57
N PHE A 15 34.15 3.46 -10.96
CA PHE A 15 34.94 2.29 -10.63
C PHE A 15 34.25 1.43 -9.57
N ARG A 16 33.67 2.05 -8.53
CA ARG A 16 32.93 1.33 -7.49
C ARG A 16 31.74 0.59 -8.07
N GLU A 17 30.96 1.25 -8.92
CA GLU A 17 29.77 0.67 -9.55
C GLU A 17 30.14 -0.48 -10.49
N SER A 18 31.17 -0.30 -11.33
CA SER A 18 31.66 -1.34 -12.23
C SER A 18 32.20 -2.55 -11.46
N SER A 19 32.91 -2.30 -10.36
CA SER A 19 33.42 -3.36 -9.46
C SER A 19 32.29 -4.15 -8.80
N VAL A 20 31.22 -3.48 -8.35
CA VAL A 20 30.04 -4.14 -7.77
C VAL A 20 29.31 -4.97 -8.83
N LYS A 21 29.11 -4.42 -10.04
CA LYS A 21 28.47 -5.14 -11.15
C LYS A 21 29.26 -6.40 -11.53
N LEU A 22 30.59 -6.30 -11.60
CA LEU A 22 31.46 -7.45 -11.87
C LEU A 22 31.38 -8.49 -10.74
N ALA A 23 31.37 -8.06 -9.48
CA ALA A 23 31.28 -8.96 -8.34
C ALA A 23 29.94 -9.69 -8.24
N ILE A 24 28.83 -9.07 -8.65
CA ILE A 24 27.50 -9.70 -8.66
C ILE A 24 27.32 -10.58 -9.90
N GLY A 25 27.84 -10.17 -11.06
CA GLY A 25 27.69 -10.88 -12.32
C GLY A 25 28.69 -12.02 -12.56
N SER A 26 29.72 -12.16 -11.71
CA SER A 26 30.69 -13.25 -11.81
C SER A 26 30.38 -14.37 -10.82
N ASP A 27 30.54 -15.62 -11.23
CA ASP A 27 30.42 -16.82 -10.38
C ASP A 27 31.63 -17.02 -9.44
N LYS A 28 32.50 -16.01 -9.33
CA LYS A 28 33.73 -16.06 -8.54
C LYS A 28 33.49 -15.49 -7.13
N PRO A 29 34.18 -16.01 -6.10
CA PRO A 29 34.05 -15.47 -4.76
C PRO A 29 34.52 -14.00 -4.72
N ILE A 30 33.79 -13.17 -3.97
CA ILE A 30 34.01 -11.72 -3.84
C ILE A 30 35.47 -11.40 -3.44
N THR A 31 36.08 -12.26 -2.62
CA THR A 31 37.49 -12.15 -2.20
C THR A 31 38.47 -12.29 -3.36
N GLN A 32 38.18 -13.16 -4.34
CA GLN A 32 39.01 -13.32 -5.53
C GLN A 32 38.81 -12.15 -6.48
N THR A 33 37.57 -11.73 -6.73
CA THR A 33 37.28 -10.54 -7.56
C THR A 33 37.92 -9.28 -6.97
N ALA A 34 37.95 -9.14 -5.64
CA ALA A 34 38.63 -8.04 -4.97
C ALA A 34 40.15 -8.06 -5.20
N ARG A 35 40.78 -9.24 -5.15
CA ARG A 35 42.22 -9.39 -5.44
C ARG A 35 42.54 -9.05 -6.89
N ASP A 36 41.73 -9.54 -7.83
CA ASP A 36 41.90 -9.27 -9.27
C ASP A 36 41.80 -7.76 -9.57
N LEU A 37 40.94 -7.04 -8.84
CA LEU A 37 40.75 -5.59 -8.94
C LEU A 37 41.74 -4.77 -8.07
N GLY A 38 42.59 -5.42 -7.27
CA GLY A 38 43.52 -4.75 -6.36
C GLY A 38 42.85 -3.96 -5.22
N VAL A 39 41.62 -4.30 -4.87
CA VAL A 39 40.83 -3.69 -3.78
C VAL A 39 40.74 -4.62 -2.57
N ASN A 40 40.58 -4.05 -1.37
CA ASN A 40 40.34 -4.84 -0.18
C ASN A 40 38.95 -5.49 -0.24
N ALA A 41 38.87 -6.78 0.06
CA ALA A 41 37.62 -7.53 0.09
C ALA A 41 36.56 -6.87 0.99
N ASN A 42 36.94 -6.36 2.17
CA ASN A 42 36.00 -5.67 3.08
C ASN A 42 35.39 -4.42 2.43
N THR A 43 36.19 -3.69 1.64
CA THR A 43 35.73 -2.50 0.93
C THR A 43 34.75 -2.87 -0.18
N LEU A 44 35.03 -3.94 -0.93
CA LEU A 44 34.12 -4.44 -1.97
C LEU A 44 32.80 -4.94 -1.36
N HIS A 45 32.84 -5.67 -0.24
CA HIS A 45 31.64 -6.05 0.52
C HIS A 45 30.83 -4.84 0.97
N THR A 46 31.49 -3.79 1.45
CA THR A 46 30.83 -2.54 1.85
C THR A 46 30.15 -1.87 0.67
N TRP A 47 30.79 -1.83 -0.50
CA TRP A 47 30.17 -1.30 -1.71
C TRP A 47 29.00 -2.17 -2.16
N ILE A 48 29.15 -3.49 -2.21
CA ILE A 48 28.04 -4.39 -2.57
C ILE A 48 26.84 -4.14 -1.65
N ASN A 49 27.03 -4.07 -0.34
CA ASN A 49 25.92 -3.78 0.57
C ASN A 49 25.29 -2.40 0.29
N LYS A 50 26.09 -1.37 0.03
CA LYS A 50 25.61 -0.01 -0.25
C LYS A 50 24.86 0.12 -1.59
N TYR A 51 25.29 -0.62 -2.62
CA TYR A 51 24.73 -0.57 -3.96
C TYR A 51 23.66 -1.65 -4.21
N SER A 52 23.66 -2.73 -3.43
CA SER A 52 22.64 -3.79 -3.44
C SER A 52 21.44 -3.45 -2.56
N GLN A 53 21.60 -2.65 -1.52
CA GLN A 53 20.45 -2.11 -0.81
C GLN A 53 19.78 -1.06 -1.70
N PRO A 54 18.49 -1.22 -2.03
CA PRO A 54 17.76 -0.15 -2.70
C PRO A 54 17.90 1.12 -1.85
N LYS A 55 18.17 2.25 -2.52
CA LYS A 55 18.34 3.60 -1.95
C LYS A 55 17.25 4.06 -0.96
N GLU A 56 16.21 3.25 -0.74
CA GLU A 56 15.15 3.51 0.22
C GLU A 56 15.54 3.28 1.68
N TYR A 57 16.60 2.51 1.97
CA TYR A 57 16.98 2.19 3.36
C TYR A 57 17.83 3.24 4.07
N SER A 58 18.08 4.41 3.47
CA SER A 58 18.59 5.59 4.21
C SER A 58 17.46 6.43 4.82
N LYS A 59 16.26 5.84 4.96
CA LYS A 59 15.09 6.39 5.66
C LYS A 59 14.89 5.74 7.05
N THR A 60 15.89 5.01 7.55
CA THR A 60 15.89 4.40 8.89
C THR A 60 15.92 5.41 10.05
N VAL A 61 16.01 6.71 9.74
CA VAL A 61 15.84 7.82 10.70
C VAL A 61 14.72 8.77 10.25
N ARG A 62 13.68 8.25 9.59
CA ARG A 62 12.36 8.88 9.68
C ARG A 62 11.69 8.16 10.83
N THR A 63 11.91 8.70 12.03
CA THR A 63 11.61 8.11 13.34
C THR A 63 10.37 7.21 13.33
N ASP A 64 10.51 6.01 13.90
CA ASP A 64 9.42 5.05 14.12
C ASP A 64 8.15 5.73 14.69
N GLU A 65 8.37 6.75 15.53
CA GLU A 65 7.38 7.69 16.06
C GLU A 65 6.52 8.38 14.98
N HIS A 66 7.13 8.94 13.93
CA HIS A 66 6.39 9.63 12.86
C HIS A 66 5.57 8.64 12.02
N LEU A 67 6.04 7.41 11.84
CA LEU A 67 5.26 6.36 11.18
C LEU A 67 4.08 5.93 12.06
N TYR A 68 4.28 5.83 13.37
CA TYR A 68 3.24 5.49 14.32
C TYR A 68 2.16 6.57 14.42
N GLU A 69 2.56 7.85 14.45
CA GLU A 69 1.64 8.99 14.44
C GLU A 69 0.79 9.03 13.17
N GLU A 70 1.41 8.83 12.01
CA GLU A 70 0.68 8.81 10.74
C GLU A 70 -0.26 7.59 10.66
N LEU A 71 0.17 6.42 11.12
CA LEU A 71 -0.71 5.24 11.23
C LEU A 71 -1.89 5.50 12.16
N LYS A 72 -1.68 6.16 13.29
CA LYS A 72 -2.75 6.52 14.23
C LYS A 72 -3.74 7.50 13.61
N ARG A 73 -3.24 8.51 12.89
CA ARG A 73 -4.05 9.47 12.14
C ARG A 73 -4.89 8.77 11.08
N LEU A 74 -4.25 7.96 10.24
CA LEU A 74 -4.90 7.23 9.15
C LEU A 74 -5.94 6.22 9.65
N LYS A 75 -5.69 5.55 10.78
CA LYS A 75 -6.69 4.67 11.42
C LYS A 75 -7.91 5.44 11.93
N LYS A 76 -7.71 6.62 12.52
CA LYS A 76 -8.80 7.48 12.97
C LYS A 76 -9.67 7.95 11.82
N GLU A 77 -9.03 8.34 10.71
CA GLU A 77 -9.75 8.76 9.50
C GLU A 77 -10.51 7.59 8.86
N ASN A 78 -9.91 6.41 8.77
CA ASN A 78 -10.61 5.21 8.31
C ASN A 78 -11.83 4.87 9.16
N ALA A 79 -11.70 4.92 10.49
CA ALA A 79 -12.82 4.65 11.39
C ALA A 79 -13.99 5.61 11.13
N ARG A 80 -13.69 6.91 11.01
CA ARG A 80 -14.70 7.92 10.68
C ARG A 80 -15.36 7.67 9.33
N LEU A 81 -14.59 7.36 8.29
CA LEU A 81 -15.11 7.09 6.95
C LEU A 81 -16.00 5.83 6.92
N ILE A 82 -15.65 4.81 7.69
CA ILE A 82 -16.46 3.59 7.83
C ILE A 82 -17.79 3.90 8.50
N GLU A 83 -17.79 4.70 9.57
CA GLU A 83 -19.00 5.13 10.27
C GLU A 83 -19.92 5.94 9.34
N GLU A 84 -19.37 6.91 8.59
CA GLU A 84 -20.13 7.69 7.61
C GLU A 84 -20.73 6.80 6.51
N ARG A 85 -19.94 5.88 5.95
CA ARG A 85 -20.42 4.89 4.98
C ARG A 85 -21.55 4.04 5.54
N ASP A 86 -21.43 3.59 6.78
CA ASP A 86 -22.41 2.72 7.42
C ASP A 86 -23.71 3.44 7.73
N LEU A 87 -23.64 4.70 8.17
CA LEU A 87 -24.80 5.53 8.34
C LEU A 87 -25.53 5.72 7.00
N LEU A 88 -24.81 6.05 5.93
CA LEU A 88 -25.39 6.22 4.59
C LEU A 88 -26.02 4.92 4.06
N LYS A 89 -25.37 3.77 4.27
CA LYS A 89 -25.94 2.46 3.90
C LYS A 89 -27.22 2.16 4.67
N LYS A 90 -27.26 2.43 5.97
CA LYS A 90 -28.46 2.25 6.81
C LYS A 90 -29.58 3.16 6.34
N ALA A 91 -29.28 4.43 6.04
CA ALA A 91 -30.26 5.37 5.50
C ALA A 91 -30.82 4.90 4.15
N ALA A 92 -29.95 4.50 3.22
CA ALA A 92 -30.36 3.96 1.92
C ALA A 92 -31.27 2.73 2.06
N ALA A 93 -30.92 1.80 2.96
CA ALA A 93 -31.73 0.62 3.23
C ALA A 93 -33.10 0.97 3.84
N TYR A 94 -33.15 1.96 4.75
CA TYR A 94 -34.39 2.46 5.34
C TYR A 94 -35.31 3.05 4.26
N PHE A 95 -34.79 3.94 3.41
CA PHE A 95 -35.58 4.54 2.32
C PHE A 95 -36.07 3.50 1.31
N ALA A 96 -35.24 2.52 0.94
CA ALA A 96 -35.65 1.45 0.03
C ALA A 96 -36.74 0.54 0.64
N LYS A 97 -36.78 0.38 1.97
CA LYS A 97 -37.87 -0.33 2.65
C LYS A 97 -39.16 0.49 2.64
N GLU A 98 -39.08 1.79 2.92
CA GLU A 98 -40.24 2.67 2.92
C GLU A 98 -40.91 2.75 1.54
N GLN A 99 -40.12 2.89 0.47
CA GLN A 99 -40.64 2.92 -0.91
C GLN A 99 -41.40 1.64 -1.28
N ARG A 100 -40.95 0.47 -0.80
CA ARG A 100 -41.67 -0.79 -1.03
C ARG A 100 -42.97 -0.87 -0.24
N SER A 101 -42.98 -0.34 0.99
CA SER A 101 -44.17 -0.29 1.85
C SER A 101 -45.25 0.62 1.27
N THR A 102 -44.87 1.81 0.80
CA THR A 102 -45.80 2.77 0.19
C THR A 102 -46.32 2.29 -1.15
N ALA A 103 -45.47 1.66 -1.99
CA ALA A 103 -45.91 1.05 -3.24
C ALA A 103 -46.96 -0.05 -3.01
N TRP A 104 -46.75 -0.91 -2.00
CA TRP A 104 -47.72 -1.95 -1.65
C TRP A 104 -49.06 -1.36 -1.19
N MET A 105 -49.03 -0.31 -0.37
CA MET A 105 -50.26 0.38 0.07
C MET A 105 -51.03 1.00 -1.10
N GLN A 106 -50.32 1.66 -2.02
CA GLN A 106 -50.95 2.23 -3.23
C GLN A 106 -51.58 1.16 -4.11
N GLU A 107 -50.89 0.04 -4.32
CA GLU A 107 -51.42 -1.09 -5.11
C GLU A 107 -52.69 -1.69 -4.48
N VAL A 108 -52.70 -1.89 -3.15
CA VAL A 108 -53.88 -2.40 -2.43
C VAL A 108 -55.05 -1.43 -2.54
N GLU A 109 -54.81 -0.13 -2.42
CA GLU A 109 -55.84 0.90 -2.56
C GLU A 109 -56.38 0.95 -4.00
N GLN A 110 -55.52 0.86 -5.00
CA GLN A 110 -55.90 0.84 -6.41
C GLN A 110 -56.76 -0.39 -6.75
N ARG A 111 -56.40 -1.57 -6.23
CA ARG A 111 -57.22 -2.80 -6.37
C ARG A 111 -58.57 -2.67 -5.66
N ARG A 112 -58.63 -2.07 -4.47
CA ARG A 112 -59.90 -1.81 -3.76
C ARG A 112 -60.80 -0.84 -4.49
N SER A 113 -60.24 0.22 -5.08
CA SER A 113 -60.97 1.20 -5.88
C SER A 113 -61.50 0.58 -7.17
N SER A 114 -60.68 -0.21 -7.88
CA SER A 114 -61.10 -0.98 -9.06
C SER A 114 -62.25 -1.95 -8.73
N CYS A 115 -62.17 -2.70 -7.62
CA CYS A 115 -63.27 -3.57 -7.18
C CYS A 115 -64.56 -2.80 -6.84
N ARG A 116 -64.46 -1.57 -6.31
CA ARG A 116 -65.61 -0.70 -6.05
C ARG A 116 -66.27 -0.24 -7.35
N GLU A 117 -65.48 0.14 -8.33
CA GLU A 117 -65.95 0.62 -9.63
C GLU A 117 -66.63 -0.49 -10.45
N VAL A 118 -66.03 -1.69 -10.48
CA VAL A 118 -66.63 -2.89 -11.11
C VAL A 118 -67.98 -3.26 -10.47
N ARG A 119 -68.12 -3.08 -9.16
CA ARG A 119 -69.40 -3.33 -8.45
C ARG A 119 -70.48 -2.32 -8.85
N LEU A 120 -70.11 -1.04 -9.01
CA LEU A 120 -71.04 0.02 -9.40
C LEU A 120 -71.48 -0.10 -10.87
N GLY A 121 -70.61 -0.60 -11.75
CA GLY A 121 -70.95 -0.83 -13.16
C GLY A 121 -71.88 -2.02 -13.43
N GLN A 122 -71.99 -2.97 -12.50
CA GLN A 122 -72.89 -4.15 -12.64
C GLN A 122 -74.31 -3.92 -12.10
N THR A 123 -74.56 -2.80 -11.42
CA THR A 123 -75.87 -2.45 -10.82
C THR A 123 -76.72 -1.53 -11.69
N THR A 124 -76.34 -1.30 -12.94
CA THR A 124 -77.01 -0.42 -13.91
C THR A 124 -77.40 -1.23 -15.14
#